data_AF-A0A2C9W2A7-F1
#
_entry.id   AF-A0A2C9W2A7-F1
#
_cell.length_a   1.000
_cell.length_b   1.000
_cell.length_c   1.000
_cell.angle_alpha   90.00
_cell.angle_beta   90.00
_cell.angle_gamma   90.00
#
_symmetry.space_group_name_H-M   'P 1'
#
loop_
_entity.id
_entity.type
_entity.pdbx_description
1 polymer ?
#
loop_
_entity_poly.entity_id
_entity_poly.type
_entity_poly.pdbx_seq_one_letter_code
_entity_poly.pdbx_strand_id
1 'polypeptide(L)' 'MANRRTRGLCYNCDEMYSASYQYKKLFWLEIDDSGLENDNLNNETEVEPTISLHAITGFQHSRTMQVVA' A
#
# COMPACT_ATOMS: atom_id res chain seq x y z
N MET A 1 -13.37 13.13 7.87
CA MET A 1 -13.65 11.68 8.04
C MET A 1 -14.60 11.36 9.20
N ALA A 2 -14.41 11.92 10.40
CA ALA A 2 -15.29 11.64 11.55
C ALA A 2 -16.79 11.86 11.27
N ASN A 3 -17.15 13.01 10.69
CA ASN A 3 -18.54 13.32 10.29
C ASN A 3 -19.14 12.38 9.21
N ARG A 4 -18.30 11.71 8.42
CA ARG A 4 -18.77 10.73 7.42
C ARG A 4 -19.07 9.39 8.08
N ARG A 5 -18.19 8.96 8.99
CA ARG A 5 -18.38 7.75 9.81
C ARG A 5 -19.64 7.83 10.66
N THR A 6 -19.91 8.97 11.29
CA THR A 6 -21.13 9.15 12.09
C THR A 6 -22.41 9.06 11.26
N ARG A 7 -22.34 9.36 9.96
CA ARG A 7 -23.46 9.24 9.01
C ARG A 7 -23.49 7.89 8.28
N GLY A 8 -22.57 6.97 8.60
CA GLY A 8 -22.48 5.67 7.94
C GLY A 8 -22.12 5.75 6.45
N LEU A 9 -21.46 6.83 6.01
CA LEU A 9 -21.09 7.02 4.61
C LEU A 9 -19.74 6.38 4.31
N CYS A 10 -19.56 6.01 3.05
CA CYS A 10 -18.26 5.58 2.54
C CYS A 10 -17.20 6.67 2.77
N TYR A 11 -15.98 6.20 2.98
CA TYR A 11 -14.80 7.04 3.14
C TYR A 11 -14.57 7.96 1.95
N ASN A 12 -14.98 7.53 0.75
CA ASN A 12 -14.61 8.19 -0.49
C ASN A 12 -15.77 8.69 -1.36
N CYS A 13 -17.02 8.46 -0.96
CA CYS A 13 -18.21 8.96 -1.65
C CYS A 13 -19.43 9.00 -0.72
N ASP A 14 -20.50 9.66 -1.15
CA ASP A 14 -21.71 9.89 -0.35
C ASP A 14 -22.69 8.70 -0.35
N GLU A 15 -22.23 7.51 -0.74
CA GLU A 15 -22.99 6.27 -0.62
C GLU A 15 -22.83 5.65 0.79
N MET A 16 -23.76 4.80 1.21
CA MET A 16 -23.69 4.11 2.50
C MET A 16 -22.53 3.10 2.51
N TYR A 17 -21.82 3.05 3.64
CA TYR A 17 -20.76 2.08 3.85
C TYR A 17 -21.35 0.68 4.07
N SER A 18 -20.90 -0.29 3.28
CA SER A 18 -21.09 -1.71 3.55
C SER A 18 -19.76 -2.45 3.39
N ALA A 19 -19.60 -3.60 4.05
CA ALA A 19 -18.39 -4.41 3.92
C ALA A 19 -18.17 -4.92 2.47
N SER A 20 -19.25 -5.05 1.69
CA SER A 20 -19.22 -5.42 0.28
C SER A 20 -19.08 -4.21 -0.66
N TYR A 21 -19.08 -2.99 -0.13
CA TYR A 21 -19.03 -1.78 -0.93
C TYR A 21 -17.63 -1.55 -1.48
N GLN A 22 -17.48 -1.64 -2.79
CA GLN A 22 -16.25 -1.32 -3.49
C GLN A 22 -16.44 -0.02 -4.26
N TYR A 23 -15.77 1.04 -3.79
CA TYR A 23 -15.77 2.31 -4.50
C TYR A 23 -14.90 2.20 -5.76
N LYS A 24 -15.52 2.28 -6.95
CA LYS A 24 -14.87 2.07 -8.25
C LYS A 24 -14.18 3.33 -8.76
N LYS A 25 -13.18 3.82 -8.04
CA LYS A 25 -12.33 4.93 -8.50
C LYS A 25 -10.87 4.61 -8.25
N LEU A 26 -10.02 4.95 -9.21
CA LEU A 26 -8.58 4.87 -9.05
C LEU A 26 -8.10 6.02 -8.16
N PHE A 27 -7.20 5.70 -7.24
CA PHE A 27 -6.51 6.67 -6.39
C PHE A 27 -5.05 6.71 -6.78
N TRP A 28 -4.54 7.92 -6.94
CA TRP A 28 -3.11 8.20 -7.01
C TRP A 28 -2.66 8.70 -5.64
N LEU A 29 -1.65 8.03 -5.09
CA LEU A 29 -0.90 8.53 -3.95
C LEU A 29 0.32 9.23 -4.54
N GLU A 30 0.33 10.55 -4.46
CA GLU A 30 1.55 11.32 -4.71
C GLU A 30 2.45 11.15 -3.48
N ILE A 31 3.63 10.60 -3.70
CA ILE A 31 4.65 10.45 -2.66
C ILE A 31 5.51 11.71 -2.74
N ASP A 32 5.67 12.36 -1.60
CA ASP A 32 6.55 13.51 -1.50
C ASP A 32 7.98 13.01 -1.27
N ASP A 33 8.78 13.05 -2.33
CA ASP A 33 10.19 12.64 -2.30
C ASP A 33 11.07 13.67 -1.58
N SER A 34 10.53 14.81 -1.14
CA SER A 34 11.31 15.87 -0.47
C SER A 34 11.87 15.47 0.90
N GLY A 35 11.49 14.31 1.43
CA GLY A 35 12.02 13.73 2.67
C GLY A 35 12.99 12.57 2.47
N LEU A 36 13.26 12.17 1.21
CA LEU A 36 14.23 11.11 0.88
C LEU A 36 15.66 11.65 0.78
N GLU A 37 15.99 12.69 1.54
CA GLU A 37 17.39 13.03 1.77
C GLU A 37 17.98 12.03 2.76
N ASN A 38 18.86 11.17 2.26
CA ASN A 38 19.69 10.17 2.95
C ASN A 38 19.14 8.74 3.01
N ASP A 39 18.94 8.13 1.84
CA ASP A 39 19.50 6.79 1.65
C ASP A 39 20.15 6.70 0.26
N ASN A 40 21.38 7.20 0.18
CA ASN A 40 22.34 7.04 -0.93
C ASN A 40 21.76 7.16 -2.35
N LEU A 41 21.81 8.40 -2.86
CA LEU A 41 21.74 8.72 -4.28
C LEU A 41 22.64 7.79 -5.11
N ASN A 42 22.09 7.35 -6.25
CA ASN A 42 22.76 6.69 -7.35
C ASN A 42 23.33 5.30 -7.06
N ASN A 43 22.53 4.30 -7.39
CA ASN A 43 22.92 3.42 -8.48
C ASN A 43 21.66 3.00 -9.25
N GLU A 44 21.40 3.65 -10.38
CA GLU A 44 20.65 3.05 -11.50
C GLU A 44 21.46 1.87 -12.09
N THR A 45 22.00 0.99 -11.23
CA THR A 45 22.31 -0.36 -11.69
C THR A 45 20.96 -0.98 -11.95
N GLU A 46 20.75 -1.55 -13.14
CA GLU A 46 19.65 -2.47 -13.38
C GLU A 46 19.74 -3.56 -12.30
N VAL A 47 19.07 -3.35 -11.17
CA VAL A 47 19.02 -4.34 -10.10
C VAL A 47 18.11 -5.41 -10.64
N GLU A 48 18.72 -6.48 -11.14
CA GLU A 48 17.96 -7.68 -11.47
C GLU A 48 17.07 -8.02 -10.26
N PRO A 49 15.76 -8.21 -10.47
CA PRO A 49 14.85 -8.44 -9.36
C PRO A 49 15.29 -9.72 -8.64
N THR A 50 15.84 -9.55 -7.44
CA THR A 50 16.29 -10.67 -6.61
C THR A 50 15.17 -11.09 -5.68
N ILE A 51 14.88 -12.40 -5.66
CA ILE A 51 13.95 -12.99 -4.71
C ILE A 51 14.76 -13.50 -3.51
N SER A 52 14.40 -13.06 -2.30
CA SER A 52 15.05 -13.56 -1.09
C SER A 52 14.77 -15.05 -0.85
N LEU A 53 15.73 -15.79 -0.31
CA LEU A 53 15.54 -17.20 0.09
C LEU A 53 14.38 -17.38 1.09
N HIS A 54 14.14 -16.39 1.96
CA HIS A 54 13.01 -16.38 2.90
C HIS A 54 11.66 -16.35 2.19
N ALA A 55 11.56 -15.63 1.06
CA ALA A 55 10.36 -15.60 0.23
C ALA A 55 10.12 -16.94 -0.48
N ILE A 56 11.18 -17.61 -0.95
CA ILE A 56 11.08 -18.92 -1.63
C ILE A 56 10.64 -20.02 -0.65
N THR A 57 11.20 -19.99 0.56
CA THR A 57 10.93 -20.98 1.62
C THR A 57 9.59 -20.76 2.32
N GLY A 58 8.93 -19.60 2.11
CA GLY A 58 7.65 -19.26 2.72
C GLY A 58 7.75 -18.93 4.22
N PHE A 59 8.93 -18.53 4.71
CA PHE A 59 9.08 -18.14 6.11
C PHE A 59 8.35 -16.83 6.40
N GLN A 60 7.46 -16.87 7.39
CA GLN A 60 6.82 -15.69 7.94
C GLN A 60 7.72 -15.07 9.01
N HIS A 61 8.22 -13.86 8.74
CA HIS A 61 8.96 -13.03 9.69
C HIS A 61 8.21 -11.71 9.84
N SER A 62 8.45 -10.98 10.94
CA SER A 62 7.92 -9.62 11.13
C SER A 62 8.26 -8.62 10.01
N ARG A 63 9.19 -8.97 9.10
CA ARG A 63 9.62 -8.17 7.95
C ARG A 63 9.16 -8.74 6.60
N THR A 64 8.40 -9.84 6.57
CA THR A 64 7.87 -10.44 5.34
C THR A 64 6.34 -10.47 5.39
N MET A 65 5.68 -10.09 4.28
CA MET A 65 4.23 -10.12 4.16
C MET A 65 3.84 -11.15 3.09
N GLN A 66 2.94 -12.06 3.43
CA GLN A 66 2.39 -13.04 2.48
C GLN A 66 1.02 -12.57 2.00
N VAL A 67 0.90 -12.33 0.70
CA VAL A 67 -0.40 -12.01 0.08
C VAL A 67 -1.08 -13.33 -0.27
N VAL A 68 -2.23 -13.59 0.34
CA VAL A 68 -3.08 -14.73 0.00
C VAL A 68 -3.92 -14.35 -1.22
N ALA A 69 -3.87 -15.17 -2.27
CA ALA A 69 -4.66 -14.99 -3.49
C ALA A 69 -6.13 -15.35 -3.29
#